data_AF-A0A265Q9S3-F1
#
_entry.id   AF-A0A265Q9S3-F1
#
_cell.length_a   1.000
_cell.length_b   1.000
_cell.length_c   1.000
_cell.angle_alpha   90.00
_cell.angle_beta   90.00
_cell.angle_gamma   90.00
#
_symmetry.space_group_name_H-M   'P 1'
#
loop_
_entity.id
_entity.type
_entity.pdbx_description
1 polymer ?
#
loop_
_entity_poly.entity_id
_entity_poly.type
_entity_poly.pdbx_seq_one_letter_code
_entity_poly.pdbx_strand_id
1 'polypeptide(L)'
;MKKIIMLLITILLVFSLVACNQEAINEEITTDIVDSTEFTEDELGEVINVVEYYFEPSVSTIEGTLITRMYYGPPGYGENPDTDIQEYPFILQLDDPIDVLVQEGDLHNSDKFEVTEIQVVPINTENIEIVEQYINKRIKIQGTLFEALTGHHHTNVLIEVEKVLD
;
A
#
# COMPACT_ATOMS: atom_id res chain seq x y z
N MET A 1 31.66 53.66 28.05
CA MET A 1 31.80 52.97 29.37
C MET A 1 31.44 53.98 30.47
N LYS A 2 30.21 54.17 30.92
CA LYS A 2 29.51 53.28 31.86
C LYS A 2 27.98 53.41 31.75
N LYS A 3 27.44 54.38 30.99
CA LYS A 3 25.98 54.64 30.92
C LYS A 3 25.26 53.94 29.76
N ILE A 4 25.89 53.80 28.59
CA ILE A 4 25.29 53.09 27.44
C ILE A 4 25.38 51.55 27.62
N ILE A 5 26.45 51.05 28.23
CA ILE A 5 26.60 49.61 28.56
C ILE A 5 25.63 49.19 29.67
N MET A 6 25.28 50.10 30.60
CA MET A 6 24.33 49.84 31.68
C MET A 6 22.85 49.95 31.24
N LEU A 7 22.57 50.50 30.05
CA LEU A 7 21.22 50.54 29.47
C LEU A 7 20.91 49.27 28.65
N LEU A 8 21.93 48.68 28.01
CA LEU A 8 21.84 47.40 27.30
C LEU A 8 21.67 46.20 28.24
N ILE A 9 22.26 46.25 29.45
CA ILE A 9 22.14 45.18 30.47
C ILE A 9 20.76 45.20 31.15
N THR A 10 20.12 46.37 31.28
CA THR A 10 18.75 46.46 31.82
C THR A 10 17.67 46.04 30.84
N ILE A 11 17.91 46.13 29.52
CA ILE A 11 16.97 45.64 28.50
C ILE A 11 17.04 44.09 28.39
N LEU A 12 18.21 43.49 28.63
CA LEU A 12 18.36 42.02 28.66
C LEU A 12 17.75 41.34 29.89
N LEU A 13 17.48 42.06 30.98
CA LEU A 13 16.91 41.51 32.22
C LEU A 13 15.38 41.62 32.30
N VAL A 14 14.72 42.24 31.31
CA VAL A 14 13.25 42.39 31.27
C VAL A 14 12.59 41.42 30.27
N PHE A 15 13.37 40.76 29.41
CA PHE A 15 12.87 39.67 28.55
C PHE A 15 12.82 38.29 29.23
N SER A 16 13.22 38.19 30.51
CA SER A 16 13.25 36.91 31.25
C SER A 16 12.01 36.63 32.10
N LEU A 17 10.96 37.46 32.05
CA LEU A 17 9.74 37.23 32.81
C LEU A 17 8.51 37.52 31.94
N VAL A 18 7.79 36.44 31.61
CA VAL A 18 6.42 36.41 31.11
C VAL A 18 6.24 36.65 29.60
N ALA A 19 6.42 35.56 28.85
CA ALA A 19 5.52 35.21 27.76
C ALA A 19 5.12 33.73 27.96
N CYS A 20 4.09 33.52 28.79
CA CYS A 20 3.33 32.28 28.77
C CYS A 20 2.37 32.30 27.58
N ASN A 21 2.20 31.11 27.00
CA ASN A 21 1.17 30.66 26.07
C ASN A 21 1.22 31.13 24.62
N GLN A 22 1.80 30.26 23.79
CA GLN A 22 1.01 29.58 22.76
C GLN A 22 1.28 28.06 22.88
N GLU A 23 0.31 27.32 23.43
CA GLU A 23 0.26 25.87 23.29
C GLU A 23 -0.13 25.52 21.85
N ALA A 24 0.66 24.65 21.24
CA ALA A 24 0.21 23.56 20.38
C ALA A 24 1.34 22.52 20.30
N ILE A 25 1.40 21.76 21.38
CA ILE A 25 1.91 20.40 21.56
C ILE A 25 2.12 19.67 20.21
N ASN A 26 3.37 19.55 19.78
CA ASN A 26 3.79 18.41 18.97
C ASN A 26 4.32 17.40 19.98
N GLU A 27 3.57 16.31 20.16
CA GLU A 27 3.94 15.26 21.10
C GLU A 27 5.25 14.62 20.62
N GLU A 28 6.21 14.77 21.52
CA GLU A 28 7.58 14.28 21.52
C GLU A 28 7.60 12.75 21.47
N ILE A 29 8.16 12.16 20.41
CA ILE A 29 8.78 10.84 20.53
C ILE A 29 10.18 11.10 21.09
N THR A 30 10.31 11.07 22.41
CA THR A 30 11.62 10.93 23.05
C THR A 30 12.15 9.53 22.75
N THR A 31 13.15 9.45 21.89
CA THR A 31 14.20 8.46 22.08
C THR A 31 15.50 9.22 22.30
N ASP A 32 16.05 9.07 23.50
CA ASP A 32 17.31 9.64 23.89
C ASP A 32 18.39 9.26 22.87
N ILE A 33 18.92 10.26 22.17
CA ILE A 33 20.06 10.09 21.27
C ILE A 33 21.28 9.84 22.15
N VAL A 34 21.55 8.57 22.42
CA VAL A 34 22.86 8.11 22.89
C VAL A 34 23.33 7.02 21.95
N ASP A 35 24.43 7.36 21.30
CA ASP A 35 25.27 6.55 20.42
C ASP A 35 24.77 6.38 18.99
N SER A 36 25.51 6.95 18.05
CA SER A 36 25.31 6.80 16.61
C SER A 36 25.70 5.37 16.21
N THR A 37 24.73 4.45 16.30
CA THR A 37 24.86 3.13 15.71
C THR A 37 24.58 3.25 14.21
N GLU A 38 25.63 3.11 13.43
CA GLU A 38 25.56 2.92 11.98
C GLU A 38 24.78 1.63 11.72
N PHE A 39 23.54 1.74 11.24
CA PHE A 39 22.71 0.59 10.90
C PHE A 39 23.41 -0.17 9.78
N THR A 40 23.74 -1.44 10.04
CA THR A 40 24.36 -2.29 9.02
C THR A 40 23.33 -2.65 7.94
N GLU A 41 23.76 -2.86 6.69
CA GLU A 41 22.86 -3.26 5.59
C GLU A 41 22.05 -4.53 5.94
N ASP A 42 22.63 -5.40 6.77
CA ASP A 42 22.00 -6.62 7.28
C ASP A 42 20.88 -6.33 8.31
N GLU A 43 21.01 -5.29 9.14
CA GLU A 43 19.97 -4.85 10.10
C GLU A 43 18.82 -4.10 9.42
N LEU A 44 19.08 -3.44 8.28
CA LEU A 44 18.03 -2.85 7.43
C LEU A 44 17.29 -3.92 6.61
N GLY A 45 17.98 -4.99 6.19
CA GLY A 45 17.38 -6.13 5.50
C GLY A 45 16.43 -6.96 6.37
N GLU A 46 16.60 -6.95 7.70
CA GLU A 46 15.70 -7.65 8.61
C GLU A 46 14.40 -6.87 8.91
N VAL A 47 14.38 -5.55 8.69
CA VAL A 47 13.24 -4.67 9.02
C VAL A 47 12.23 -4.53 7.86
N ILE A 48 12.63 -4.82 6.61
CA ILE A 48 11.75 -4.69 5.45
C ILE A 48 11.95 -5.88 4.49
N ASN A 49 11.46 -7.06 4.86
CA ASN A 49 11.29 -8.15 3.89
C ASN A 49 10.08 -7.83 3.00
N VAL A 50 10.26 -6.99 1.99
CA VAL A 50 9.25 -6.82 0.94
C VAL A 50 9.21 -8.09 0.11
N VAL A 51 8.02 -8.69 -0.02
CA VAL A 51 7.84 -9.88 -0.85
C VAL A 51 7.72 -9.43 -2.30
N GLU A 52 8.66 -9.87 -3.14
CA GLU A 52 8.67 -9.58 -4.57
C GLU A 52 8.03 -10.73 -5.36
N TYR A 53 7.18 -10.35 -6.32
CA TYR A 53 6.62 -11.21 -7.35
C TYR A 53 6.92 -10.63 -8.73
N TYR A 54 6.66 -11.40 -9.78
CA TYR A 54 6.85 -10.96 -11.16
C TYR A 54 5.56 -11.12 -11.94
N PHE A 55 5.34 -10.22 -12.88
CA PHE A 55 4.31 -10.40 -13.91
C PHE A 55 4.55 -11.68 -14.73
N GLU A 56 3.52 -12.10 -15.48
CA GLU A 56 3.57 -13.23 -16.39
C GLU A 56 4.83 -13.22 -17.28
N PRO A 57 5.39 -14.39 -17.61
CA PRO A 57 4.86 -15.74 -17.41
C PRO A 57 5.14 -16.37 -16.02
N SER A 58 5.64 -15.61 -15.04
CA SER A 58 5.93 -16.16 -13.71
C SER A 58 4.66 -16.58 -12.98
N VAL A 59 4.65 -17.84 -12.50
CA VAL A 59 3.56 -18.36 -11.66
C VAL A 59 3.84 -18.01 -10.21
N SER A 60 2.91 -17.30 -9.60
CA SER A 60 2.96 -16.80 -8.24
C SER A 60 1.99 -17.58 -7.36
N THR A 61 2.28 -17.67 -6.06
CA THR A 61 1.32 -18.13 -5.05
C THR A 61 1.14 -17.02 -4.04
N ILE A 62 -0.07 -16.47 -3.97
CA ILE A 62 -0.40 -15.29 -3.19
C ILE A 62 -1.57 -15.63 -2.28
N GLU A 63 -1.52 -15.13 -1.05
CA GLU A 63 -2.55 -15.34 -0.04
C GLU A 63 -3.05 -14.03 0.54
N GLY A 64 -4.29 -14.05 0.99
CA GLY A 64 -4.96 -12.88 1.55
C GLY A 64 -6.42 -13.17 1.83
N THR A 65 -7.17 -12.15 2.22
CA THR A 65 -8.61 -12.23 2.45
C THR A 65 -9.37 -11.88 1.17
N LEU A 66 -10.19 -12.80 0.68
CA LEU A 66 -11.02 -12.55 -0.49
C LEU A 66 -12.25 -11.73 -0.11
N ILE A 67 -12.50 -10.63 -0.80
CA ILE A 67 -13.69 -9.80 -0.64
C ILE A 67 -14.35 -9.56 -1.99
N THR A 68 -15.54 -8.97 -1.95
CA THR A 68 -16.17 -8.32 -3.09
C THR A 68 -16.73 -6.98 -2.65
N ARG A 69 -16.66 -5.97 -3.53
CA ARG A 69 -17.26 -4.65 -3.31
C ARG A 69 -17.79 -4.11 -4.62
N MET A 70 -18.73 -3.17 -4.54
CA MET A 70 -19.39 -2.59 -5.70
C MET A 70 -18.45 -1.63 -6.45
N TYR A 71 -18.38 -1.80 -7.76
CA TYR A 71 -17.77 -0.89 -8.72
C TYR A 71 -18.78 -0.51 -9.81
N TYR A 72 -18.63 0.67 -10.40
CA TYR A 72 -19.40 1.03 -11.59
C TYR A 72 -18.70 0.48 -12.84
N GLY A 73 -19.43 -0.32 -13.59
CA GLY A 73 -19.06 -0.87 -14.88
C GLY A 73 -19.65 -0.08 -16.05
N PRO A 74 -19.77 -0.69 -17.24
CA PRO A 74 -20.24 0.01 -18.44
C PRO A 74 -21.70 0.49 -18.34
N PRO A 75 -22.09 1.48 -19.17
CA PRO A 75 -21.27 2.12 -20.19
C PRO A 75 -20.35 3.23 -19.66
N GLY A 76 -20.68 3.85 -18.54
CA GLY A 76 -20.02 5.07 -18.04
C GLY A 76 -18.93 4.84 -17.00
N TYR A 77 -18.80 3.65 -16.41
CA TYR A 77 -17.80 3.35 -15.37
C TYR A 77 -17.78 4.37 -14.22
N GLY A 78 -18.96 4.86 -13.84
CA GLY A 78 -19.16 5.84 -12.78
C GLY A 78 -19.41 7.26 -13.30
N GLU A 79 -19.33 7.51 -14.61
CA GLU A 79 -19.76 8.77 -15.22
C GLU A 79 -21.26 8.99 -15.06
N ASN A 80 -22.07 7.93 -15.11
CA ASN A 80 -23.51 8.01 -14.83
C ASN A 80 -23.97 6.84 -13.94
N PRO A 81 -23.78 6.96 -12.61
CA PRO A 81 -24.10 5.92 -11.64
C PRO A 81 -25.51 5.34 -11.72
N ASP A 82 -26.49 6.13 -12.18
CA ASP A 82 -27.90 5.70 -12.27
C ASP A 82 -28.15 4.74 -13.44
N THR A 83 -27.27 4.73 -14.45
CA THR A 83 -27.40 3.89 -15.65
C THR A 83 -26.27 2.88 -15.82
N ASP A 84 -25.20 3.03 -15.05
CA ASP A 84 -24.05 2.14 -15.10
C ASP A 84 -24.35 0.81 -14.41
N ILE A 85 -23.81 -0.27 -14.98
CA ILE A 85 -23.90 -1.60 -14.41
C ILE A 85 -23.10 -1.63 -13.11
N GLN A 86 -23.60 -2.30 -12.09
CA GLN A 86 -22.83 -2.59 -10.87
C GLN A 86 -22.04 -3.88 -11.06
N GLU A 87 -20.73 -3.80 -10.86
CA GLU A 87 -19.80 -4.92 -10.89
C GLU A 87 -19.34 -5.26 -9.47
N TYR A 88 -19.13 -6.55 -9.22
CA TYR A 88 -18.72 -7.10 -7.93
C TYR A 88 -17.53 -8.04 -8.13
N PRO A 89 -16.36 -7.52 -8.57
CA PRO A 89 -15.18 -8.34 -8.81
C PRO A 89 -14.70 -9.01 -7.51
N PHE A 90 -13.97 -10.11 -7.66
CA PHE A 90 -13.23 -10.73 -6.58
C PHE A 90 -11.95 -9.95 -6.34
N ILE A 91 -11.75 -9.46 -5.12
CA ILE A 91 -10.55 -8.74 -4.72
C ILE A 91 -9.87 -9.51 -3.59
N LEU A 92 -8.61 -9.86 -3.78
CA LEU A 92 -7.76 -10.42 -2.74
C LEU A 92 -7.08 -9.27 -2.01
N GLN A 93 -7.46 -9.03 -0.76
CA GLN A 93 -6.77 -8.11 0.14
C GLN A 93 -5.60 -8.84 0.76
N LEU A 94 -4.39 -8.36 0.50
CA LEU A 94 -3.17 -9.01 0.96
C LEU A 94 -2.98 -8.75 2.46
N ASP A 95 -2.38 -9.72 3.15
CA ASP A 95 -2.07 -9.57 4.58
C ASP A 95 -0.95 -8.55 4.80
N ASP A 96 0.02 -8.53 3.88
CA ASP A 96 1.14 -7.60 3.81
C ASP A 96 1.29 -7.05 2.38
N PRO A 97 1.75 -5.80 2.19
CA PRO A 97 2.03 -5.27 0.86
C PRO A 97 3.12 -6.05 0.13
N ILE A 98 3.01 -6.14 -1.20
CA ILE A 98 3.98 -6.83 -2.07
C ILE A 98 4.43 -5.91 -3.19
N ASP A 99 5.58 -6.21 -3.78
CA ASP A 99 6.03 -5.61 -5.03
C ASP A 99 5.82 -6.60 -6.19
N VAL A 100 5.39 -6.09 -7.34
CA VAL A 100 5.20 -6.87 -8.57
C VAL A 100 6.03 -6.24 -9.68
N LEU A 101 7.09 -6.94 -10.06
CA LEU A 101 8.12 -6.44 -10.93
C LEU A 101 7.96 -6.96 -12.36
N VAL A 102 8.42 -6.18 -13.33
CA VAL A 102 8.51 -6.62 -14.72
C VAL A 102 9.70 -7.56 -14.91
N GLN A 103 9.55 -8.52 -15.82
CA GLN A 103 10.68 -9.35 -16.23
C GLN A 103 11.51 -8.65 -17.30
N GLU A 104 12.78 -9.05 -17.44
CA GLU A 104 13.65 -8.52 -18.49
C GLU A 104 13.02 -8.75 -19.88
N GLY A 105 12.88 -7.67 -20.65
CA GLY A 105 12.31 -7.70 -22.00
C GLY A 105 10.80 -7.48 -22.08
N ASP A 106 10.11 -7.34 -20.94
CA ASP A 106 8.73 -6.85 -20.91
C ASP A 106 8.70 -5.34 -21.19
N LEU A 107 8.03 -4.95 -22.27
CA LEU A 107 7.89 -3.56 -22.71
C LEU A 107 6.48 -3.01 -22.52
N HIS A 108 5.58 -3.81 -21.96
CA HIS A 108 4.15 -3.51 -21.87
C HIS A 108 3.69 -3.27 -20.44
N ASN A 109 4.34 -3.90 -19.47
CA ASN A 109 4.05 -3.71 -18.05
C ASN A 109 5.02 -2.70 -17.40
N SER A 110 4.67 -2.27 -16.19
CA SER A 110 5.52 -1.44 -15.33
C SER A 110 5.49 -1.94 -13.89
N ASP A 111 6.62 -1.81 -13.19
CA ASP A 111 6.74 -2.22 -11.78
C ASP A 111 5.63 -1.58 -10.92
N LYS A 112 5.05 -2.40 -10.03
CA LYS A 112 4.03 -1.98 -9.06
C LYS A 112 4.56 -2.22 -7.66
N PHE A 113 4.71 -1.14 -6.91
CA PHE A 113 5.21 -1.18 -5.53
C PHE A 113 4.05 -1.08 -4.54
N GLU A 114 4.24 -1.63 -3.34
CA GLU A 114 3.28 -1.55 -2.23
C GLU A 114 1.85 -1.96 -2.61
N VAL A 115 1.73 -3.02 -3.42
CA VAL A 115 0.45 -3.57 -3.85
C VAL A 115 -0.22 -4.20 -2.64
N THR A 116 -1.44 -3.76 -2.30
CA THR A 116 -2.22 -4.29 -1.17
C THR A 116 -3.48 -5.02 -1.60
N GLU A 117 -3.92 -4.86 -2.85
CA GLU A 117 -5.14 -5.47 -3.39
C GLU A 117 -4.88 -5.97 -4.81
N ILE A 118 -5.31 -7.22 -5.08
CA ILE A 118 -5.21 -7.87 -6.39
C ILE A 118 -6.60 -8.32 -6.81
N GLN A 119 -7.03 -7.99 -8.03
CA GLN A 119 -8.27 -8.54 -8.58
C GLN A 119 -8.03 -9.97 -9.05
N VAL A 120 -8.87 -10.88 -8.56
CA VAL A 120 -8.81 -12.31 -8.90
C VAL A 120 -9.63 -12.54 -10.16
N VAL A 121 -9.04 -13.21 -11.15
CA VAL A 121 -9.65 -13.51 -12.45
C VAL A 121 -9.74 -15.03 -12.64
N PRO A 122 -10.86 -15.66 -12.21
CA PRO A 122 -11.14 -17.06 -12.53
C PRO A 122 -11.34 -17.27 -14.04
N ILE A 123 -10.69 -18.29 -14.61
CA ILE A 123 -10.74 -18.56 -16.07
C ILE A 123 -11.78 -19.60 -16.50
N ASN A 124 -12.40 -20.29 -15.55
CA ASN A 124 -13.39 -21.33 -15.82
C ASN A 124 -14.42 -21.42 -14.68
N THR A 125 -15.52 -22.13 -14.93
CA THR A 125 -16.64 -22.27 -13.97
C THR A 125 -16.21 -22.92 -12.65
N GLU A 126 -15.32 -23.90 -12.68
CA GLU A 126 -14.82 -24.57 -11.48
C GLU A 126 -14.05 -23.58 -10.57
N ASN A 127 -13.16 -22.76 -11.15
CA ASN A 127 -12.43 -21.73 -10.41
C ASN A 127 -13.39 -20.70 -9.81
N ILE A 128 -14.46 -20.31 -10.54
CA ILE A 128 -15.48 -19.40 -10.02
C ILE A 128 -16.16 -20.01 -8.79
N GLU A 129 -16.69 -21.24 -8.92
CA GLU A 129 -17.41 -21.93 -7.85
C GLU A 129 -16.54 -22.13 -6.59
N ILE A 130 -15.25 -22.40 -6.76
CA ILE A 130 -14.31 -22.53 -5.62
C ILE A 130 -14.04 -21.16 -5.00
N VAL A 131 -13.66 -20.15 -5.80
CA VAL A 131 -13.32 -18.81 -5.31
C VAL A 131 -14.51 -18.16 -4.57
N GLU A 132 -15.74 -18.34 -5.04
CA GLU A 132 -16.95 -17.85 -4.37
C GLU A 132 -17.12 -18.39 -2.93
N GLN A 133 -16.67 -19.62 -2.65
CA GLN A 133 -16.74 -20.21 -1.31
C GLN A 133 -15.84 -19.52 -0.29
N TYR A 134 -14.86 -18.74 -0.77
CA TYR A 134 -13.86 -18.03 0.02
C TYR A 134 -14.19 -16.56 0.27
N ILE A 135 -15.33 -16.04 -0.19
CA ILE A 135 -15.72 -14.65 0.12
C ILE A 135 -15.75 -14.42 1.64
N ASN A 136 -15.07 -13.36 2.08
CA ASN A 136 -14.78 -12.98 3.47
C ASN A 136 -13.92 -14.00 4.25
N LYS A 137 -13.14 -14.83 3.55
CA LYS A 137 -12.22 -15.80 4.14
C LYS A 137 -10.83 -15.61 3.55
N ARG A 138 -9.83 -16.11 4.27
CA ARG A 138 -8.47 -16.22 3.76
C ARG A 138 -8.41 -17.32 2.70
N ILE A 139 -7.74 -17.04 1.58
CA ILE A 139 -7.54 -17.97 0.46
C ILE A 139 -6.08 -17.86 0.00
N LYS A 140 -5.55 -18.95 -0.54
CA LYS A 140 -4.27 -18.98 -1.26
C LYS A 140 -4.50 -19.36 -2.71
N ILE A 141 -4.02 -18.52 -3.62
CA ILE A 141 -4.25 -18.63 -5.05
C ILE A 141 -2.90 -18.79 -5.74
N GLN A 142 -2.83 -19.77 -6.63
CA GLN A 142 -1.73 -19.94 -7.57
C GLN A 142 -2.19 -19.48 -8.96
N GLY A 143 -1.35 -18.70 -9.64
CA GLY A 143 -1.69 -18.12 -10.94
C GLY A 143 -0.61 -17.20 -11.49
N THR A 144 -0.87 -16.60 -12.64
CA THR A 144 0.00 -15.59 -13.26
C THR A 144 -0.53 -14.18 -12.99
N LEU A 145 0.40 -13.24 -12.75
CA LEU A 145 0.07 -11.84 -12.53
C LEU A 145 0.09 -11.06 -13.84
N PHE A 146 -0.85 -10.13 -14.02
CA PHE A 146 -0.86 -9.22 -15.17
C PHE A 146 -1.38 -7.82 -14.79
N GLU A 147 -0.98 -6.81 -15.57
CA GLU A 147 -1.36 -5.41 -15.33
C GLU A 147 -2.80 -5.13 -15.80
N ALA A 148 -3.43 -4.13 -15.17
CA ALA A 148 -4.74 -3.64 -15.60
C ALA A 148 -4.72 -3.07 -17.03
N LEU A 149 -5.66 -3.49 -17.89
CA LEU A 149 -5.74 -3.06 -19.30
C LEU A 149 -7.12 -2.54 -19.72
N THR A 150 -8.19 -2.90 -18.99
CA THR A 150 -9.58 -2.58 -19.38
C THR A 150 -10.34 -1.89 -18.27
N GLY A 151 -11.51 -1.31 -18.59
CA GLY A 151 -12.41 -0.71 -17.59
C GLY A 151 -13.02 -1.71 -16.60
N HIS A 152 -12.89 -3.02 -16.84
CA HIS A 152 -13.31 -4.08 -15.91
C HIS A 152 -12.21 -4.47 -14.91
N HIS A 153 -11.02 -3.87 -15.00
CA HIS A 153 -9.90 -4.13 -14.11
C HIS A 153 -9.88 -3.03 -13.05
N HIS A 154 -10.22 -3.40 -11.82
CA HIS A 154 -10.49 -2.48 -10.71
C HIS A 154 -9.35 -2.38 -9.69
N THR A 155 -8.23 -3.04 -9.97
CA THR A 155 -6.95 -2.96 -9.25
C THR A 155 -5.80 -2.86 -10.27
N ASN A 156 -4.64 -2.35 -9.86
CA ASN A 156 -3.48 -2.21 -10.77
C ASN A 156 -2.85 -3.55 -11.17
N VAL A 157 -3.00 -4.57 -10.32
CA VAL A 157 -2.51 -5.94 -10.53
C VAL A 157 -3.67 -6.90 -10.46
N LEU A 158 -3.68 -7.88 -11.37
CA LEU A 158 -4.65 -8.96 -11.42
C LEU A 158 -3.92 -10.30 -11.35
N ILE A 159 -4.62 -11.34 -10.88
CA ILE A 159 -4.14 -12.72 -10.92
C ILE A 159 -5.10 -13.58 -11.73
N GLU A 160 -4.61 -14.16 -12.82
CA GLU A 160 -5.32 -15.20 -13.55
C GLU A 160 -5.21 -16.52 -12.79
N VAL A 161 -6.33 -17.10 -12.36
CA VAL A 161 -6.31 -18.26 -11.45
C VAL A 161 -5.96 -19.52 -12.22
N GLU A 162 -4.83 -20.14 -11.89
CA GLU A 162 -4.51 -21.51 -12.30
C GLU A 162 -5.09 -22.52 -11.31
N LYS A 163 -4.94 -22.26 -10.00
CA LYS A 163 -5.36 -23.18 -8.95
C LYS A 163 -5.62 -22.48 -7.61
N VAL A 164 -6.63 -22.93 -6.87
CA VAL A 164 -6.84 -22.58 -5.45
C VAL A 164 -6.18 -23.64 -4.57
N LEU A 165 -5.42 -23.21 -3.57
CA LEU A 165 -4.71 -24.05 -2.62
C LEU A 165 -5.37 -23.90 -1.24
N ASP A 166 -6.13 -24.91 -0.81
CA ASP A 166 -6.76 -24.98 0.52
C ASP A 166 -5.74 -25.01 1.67
#